data_AF-A0A9D9K3Y7-F1
#
_entry.id   AF-A0A9D9K3Y7-F1
#
_cell.length_a   1.000
_cell.length_b   1.000
_cell.length_c   1.000
_cell.angle_alpha   90.00
_cell.angle_beta   90.00
_cell.angle_gamma   90.00
#
_symmetry.space_group_name_H-M   'P 1'
#
loop_
_entity.id
_entity.type
_entity.pdbx_description
1 polymer ?
#
loop_
_entity_poly.entity_id
_entity_poly.type
_entity_poly.pdbx_seq_one_letter_code
_entity_poly.pdbx_strand_id
1 'polypeptide(L)'
;MTINTDHLQSTLRALETALTLYERATVNQAAIEQEIFRMAIIKGFELAQEISFKLMRRRLRDFGYTNRQLEATPIKELLRLAAQHSLLSLTEVERWFAYRDNRNSTAHDYGEAFVQQTLHLLTDFIRDAHTLAERLRTGSLLEEEES
;
A
#
# COMPACT_ATOMS: atom_id res chain seq x y z
N MET A 1 11.90 10.87 14.02
CA MET A 1 11.31 9.85 14.94
C MET A 1 11.36 8.50 14.27
N THR A 2 11.83 7.44 14.94
CA THR A 2 11.73 6.06 14.43
C THR A 2 10.28 5.58 14.55
N ILE A 3 9.67 5.18 13.43
CA ILE A 3 8.31 4.62 13.42
C ILE A 3 8.41 3.10 13.34
N ASN A 4 7.72 2.39 14.24
CA ASN A 4 7.59 0.94 14.14
C ASN A 4 6.73 0.59 12.92
N THR A 5 7.30 -0.18 11.99
CA THR A 5 6.66 -0.62 10.74
C THR A 5 6.47 -2.14 10.68
N ASP A 6 6.70 -2.86 11.78
CA ASP A 6 6.70 -4.33 11.85
C ASP A 6 5.35 -4.92 11.43
N HIS A 7 4.25 -4.25 11.80
CA HIS A 7 2.92 -4.67 11.41
C HIS A 7 2.70 -4.54 9.90
N LEU A 8 3.14 -3.42 9.30
CA LEU A 8 3.07 -3.23 7.85
C LEU A 8 3.90 -4.30 7.13
N GLN A 9 5.15 -4.50 7.55
CA GLN A 9 6.03 -5.51 6.95
C GLN A 9 5.46 -6.93 7.07
N SER A 10 4.87 -7.28 8.22
CA SER A 10 4.25 -8.59 8.42
C SER A 10 3.02 -8.78 7.53
N THR A 11 2.18 -7.75 7.38
CA THR A 11 1.05 -7.77 6.46
C THR A 11 1.51 -7.89 5.00
N LEU A 12 2.56 -7.17 4.59
CA LEU A 12 3.11 -7.26 3.23
C LEU A 12 3.65 -8.67 2.94
N ARG A 13 4.39 -9.29 3.86
CA ARG A 13 4.84 -10.69 3.73
C ARG A 13 3.69 -11.69 3.58
N ALA A 14 2.61 -11.49 4.34
CA ALA A 14 1.42 -12.32 4.23
C ALA A 14 0.74 -12.14 2.86
N LEU A 15 0.68 -10.90 2.35
CA LEU A 15 0.13 -10.58 1.04
C LEU A 15 0.94 -11.21 -0.10
N GLU A 16 2.28 -11.12 -0.06
CA GLU A 16 3.19 -11.78 -1.00
C GLU A 16 3.00 -13.31 -1.00
N THR A 17 2.85 -13.89 0.19
CA THR A 17 2.59 -15.33 0.34
C THR A 17 1.25 -15.71 -0.29
N ALA A 18 0.20 -14.94 -0.03
CA ALA A 18 -1.12 -15.18 -0.60
C ALA A 18 -1.12 -15.08 -2.14
N LEU A 19 -0.39 -14.13 -2.72
CA LEU A 19 -0.19 -14.02 -4.17
C LEU A 19 0.50 -15.26 -4.74
N THR A 20 1.61 -15.68 -4.13
CA THR A 20 2.34 -16.88 -4.57
C THR A 20 1.46 -18.13 -4.52
N LEU A 21 0.66 -18.28 -3.46
CA LEU A 21 -0.25 -19.41 -3.30
C LEU A 21 -1.43 -19.36 -4.27
N TYR A 22 -1.94 -18.16 -4.58
CA TYR A 22 -2.97 -17.96 -5.60
C TYR A 22 -2.48 -18.38 -7.00
N GLU A 23 -1.27 -18.00 -7.39
CA GLU A 23 -0.67 -18.41 -8.68
C GLU A 23 -0.53 -19.94 -8.76
N ARG A 24 -0.04 -20.58 -7.69
CA ARG A 24 0.06 -22.04 -7.61
C ARG A 24 -1.30 -22.72 -7.70
N ALA A 25 -2.30 -22.21 -6.99
CA ALA A 25 -3.67 -22.73 -7.04
C ALA A 25 -4.27 -22.60 -8.45
N THR A 26 -3.94 -21.51 -9.16
CA THR A 26 -4.35 -21.29 -10.56
C THR A 26 -3.73 -22.34 -11.50
N VAL A 27 -2.42 -22.59 -11.39
CA VAL A 27 -1.72 -23.62 -12.18
C VAL A 27 -2.28 -25.02 -11.91
N ASN A 28 -2.58 -25.32 -10.64
CA ASN A 28 -3.12 -26.61 -10.22
C ASN A 28 -4.64 -26.76 -10.47
N GLN A 29 -5.30 -25.74 -11.03
CA GLN A 29 -6.76 -25.70 -11.22
C GLN A 29 -7.56 -25.96 -9.91
N ALA A 30 -7.00 -25.51 -8.79
CA ALA A 30 -7.53 -25.70 -7.45
C ALA A 30 -8.47 -24.52 -7.10
N ALA A 31 -9.72 -24.60 -7.57
CA ALA A 31 -10.67 -23.48 -7.53
C ALA A 31 -11.00 -22.98 -6.11
N ILE A 32 -11.09 -23.88 -5.12
CA ILE A 32 -11.41 -23.52 -3.73
C ILE A 32 -10.26 -22.74 -3.12
N GLU A 33 -9.03 -23.22 -3.28
CA GLU A 33 -7.81 -22.57 -2.83
C GLU A 33 -7.63 -21.22 -3.52
N GLN A 34 -7.89 -21.17 -4.83
CA GLN A 34 -7.85 -19.92 -5.60
C GLN A 34 -8.82 -18.87 -5.03
N GLU A 35 -10.05 -19.26 -4.68
CA GLU A 35 -11.03 -18.39 -4.01
C GLU A 35 -10.53 -17.88 -2.66
N ILE A 36 -10.05 -18.79 -1.81
CA ILE A 36 -9.54 -18.46 -0.46
C ILE A 36 -8.38 -17.47 -0.55
N PHE A 37 -7.39 -17.74 -1.41
CA PHE A 37 -6.23 -16.86 -1.56
C PHE A 37 -6.62 -15.51 -2.17
N ARG A 38 -7.59 -15.46 -3.09
CA ARG A 38 -8.11 -14.20 -3.62
C ARG A 38 -8.70 -13.31 -2.53
N MET A 39 -9.55 -13.88 -1.67
CA MET A 39 -10.12 -13.15 -0.53
C MET A 39 -9.03 -12.64 0.41
N ALA A 40 -8.01 -13.47 0.68
CA ALA A 40 -6.87 -13.10 1.51
C ALA A 40 -6.05 -11.95 0.88
N ILE A 41 -5.84 -11.97 -0.44
CA ILE A 41 -5.15 -10.91 -1.19
C ILE A 41 -5.91 -9.58 -1.08
N ILE A 42 -7.22 -9.59 -1.37
CA ILE A 42 -8.05 -8.39 -1.29
C ILE A 42 -7.98 -7.82 0.12
N LYS A 43 -8.16 -8.66 1.14
CA LYS A 43 -8.15 -8.17 2.53
C LYS A 43 -6.78 -7.70 2.99
N GLY A 44 -5.72 -8.40 2.60
CA GLY A 44 -4.33 -8.03 2.87
C GLY A 44 -3.97 -6.69 2.22
N PHE A 45 -4.40 -6.45 0.99
CA PHE A 45 -4.20 -5.19 0.28
C PHE A 45 -4.91 -4.03 0.97
N GLU A 46 -6.18 -4.19 1.35
CA GLU A 46 -6.92 -3.17 2.12
C GLU A 46 -6.21 -2.82 3.43
N LEU A 47 -5.80 -3.84 4.18
CA LEU A 47 -5.14 -3.69 5.47
C LEU A 47 -3.78 -3.01 5.32
N ALA A 48 -2.98 -3.41 4.33
CA ALA A 48 -1.69 -2.78 4.05
C ALA A 48 -1.84 -1.29 3.75
N GLN A 49 -2.81 -0.90 2.91
CA GLN A 49 -3.10 0.51 2.63
C GLN A 49 -3.49 1.29 3.90
N GLU A 50 -4.39 0.73 4.71
CA GLU A 50 -4.82 1.36 5.97
C GLU A 50 -3.63 1.62 6.90
N ILE A 51 -2.77 0.61 7.10
CA ILE A 51 -1.58 0.73 7.92
C ILE A 51 -0.62 1.77 7.32
N SER A 52 -0.36 1.74 6.02
CA SER A 52 0.50 2.71 5.34
C SER A 52 0.03 4.15 5.58
N PHE A 53 -1.27 4.45 5.38
CA PHE A 53 -1.80 5.80 5.62
C PHE A 53 -1.72 6.20 7.09
N LYS A 54 -1.96 5.28 8.02
CA LYS A 54 -1.81 5.53 9.46
C LYS A 54 -0.37 5.88 9.83
N LEU A 55 0.62 5.18 9.28
CA LEU A 55 2.02 5.46 9.54
C LEU A 55 2.50 6.75 8.86
N MET A 56 2.01 7.06 7.66
CA MET A 56 2.24 8.36 7.00
C MET A 56 1.73 9.52 7.85
N ARG A 57 0.50 9.44 8.38
CA ARG A 57 -0.01 10.45 9.33
C ARG A 57 0.92 10.58 10.53
N ARG A 58 1.33 9.46 11.13
CA ARG A 58 2.25 9.48 12.28
C ARG A 58 3.55 10.21 11.96
N ARG A 59 4.11 10.00 10.76
CA ARG A 59 5.32 10.68 10.29
C ARG A 59 5.10 12.15 10.05
N LEU A 60 3.97 12.53 9.47
CA LEU A 60 3.67 13.93 9.17
C LEU A 60 3.62 14.81 10.43
N ARG A 61 3.36 14.22 11.61
CA ARG A 61 3.44 14.96 12.88
C ARG A 61 4.81 15.57 13.16
N ASP A 62 5.89 15.01 12.60
CA ASP A 62 7.24 15.57 12.73
C ASP A 62 7.36 16.95 12.06
N PHE A 63 6.44 17.31 11.15
CA PHE A 63 6.37 18.59 10.45
C PHE A 63 5.34 19.57 11.05
N GLY A 64 4.89 19.32 12.29
CA GLY A 64 4.01 20.25 13.03
C GLY A 64 2.50 20.02 12.87
N TYR A 65 2.08 19.01 12.10
CA TYR A 65 0.66 18.67 12.00
C TYR A 65 0.15 17.99 13.28
N THR A 66 -1.03 18.42 13.74
CA THR A 66 -1.71 17.79 14.87
C THR A 66 -2.43 16.49 14.45
N ASN A 67 -2.64 15.58 15.40
CA ASN A 67 -3.39 14.35 15.15
C ASN A 67 -4.79 14.63 14.58
N ARG A 68 -5.48 15.63 15.14
CA ARG A 68 -6.83 16.02 14.72
C ARG A 68 -6.87 16.49 13.26
N GLN A 69 -5.88 17.29 12.83
CA GLN A 69 -5.80 17.74 11.44
C GLN A 69 -5.59 16.56 10.48
N LEU A 70 -4.66 15.66 10.81
CA LEU A 70 -4.31 14.53 9.95
C LEU A 70 -5.43 13.48 9.84
N GLU A 71 -6.19 13.25 10.91
CA GLU A 71 -7.36 12.37 10.90
C GLU A 71 -8.51 12.95 10.06
N ALA A 72 -8.69 14.28 10.07
CA ALA A 72 -9.68 14.95 9.23
C ALA A 72 -9.23 15.12 7.76
N THR A 73 -7.95 14.85 7.46
CA THR A 73 -7.38 15.03 6.12
C THR A 73 -7.78 13.87 5.20
N PRO A 74 -8.42 14.14 4.05
CA PRO A 74 -8.70 13.11 3.04
C PRO A 74 -7.40 12.46 2.55
N ILE A 75 -7.40 11.16 2.27
CA ILE A 75 -6.17 10.45 1.89
C ILE A 75 -5.50 11.01 0.63
N LYS A 76 -6.26 11.48 -0.36
CA LYS A 76 -5.64 12.09 -1.55
C LYS A 76 -4.84 13.35 -1.17
N GLU A 77 -5.32 14.10 -0.18
CA GLU A 77 -4.61 15.24 0.36
C GLU A 77 -3.45 14.82 1.28
N LEU A 78 -3.63 13.77 2.09
CA LEU A 78 -2.56 13.17 2.91
C LEU A 78 -1.33 12.78 2.06
N LEU A 79 -1.56 12.20 0.89
CA LEU A 79 -0.50 11.81 -0.05
C LEU A 79 0.21 13.04 -0.64
N ARG A 80 -0.53 14.11 -0.94
CA ARG A 80 0.09 15.39 -1.37
C ARG A 80 0.92 16.02 -0.26
N LEU A 81 0.44 15.99 0.99
CA LEU A 81 1.23 16.44 2.14
C LEU A 81 2.49 15.60 2.33
N ALA A 82 2.41 14.29 2.10
CA ALA A 82 3.60 13.42 2.11
C ALA A 82 4.61 13.83 1.04
N ALA A 83 4.17 14.19 -0.17
CA ALA A 83 5.07 14.70 -1.19
C ALA A 83 5.64 16.09 -0.89
N GLN A 84 4.84 17.00 -0.34
CA GLN A 84 5.30 18.32 0.08
C GLN A 84 6.45 18.26 1.10
N HIS A 85 6.49 17.21 1.91
CA HIS A 85 7.53 16.98 2.92
C HIS A 85 8.56 15.92 2.50
N SER A 86 8.69 15.68 1.19
CA SER A 86 9.67 14.75 0.59
C SER A 86 9.59 13.32 1.16
N LEU A 87 8.45 12.91 1.71
CA LEU A 87 8.23 11.52 2.14
C LEU A 87 7.93 10.61 0.94
N LEU A 88 7.26 11.17 -0.06
CA LEU A 88 6.93 10.54 -1.34
C LEU A 88 7.34 11.47 -2.49
N SER A 89 7.68 10.93 -3.65
CA SER A 89 7.82 11.73 -4.87
C SER A 89 6.44 11.97 -5.50
N LEU A 90 6.35 12.90 -6.45
CA LEU A 90 5.11 13.12 -7.21
C LEU A 90 4.69 11.85 -7.97
N THR A 91 5.65 11.16 -8.60
CA THR A 91 5.42 9.88 -9.29
C THR A 91 4.91 8.81 -8.34
N GLU A 92 5.40 8.78 -7.10
CA GLU A 92 4.87 7.86 -6.09
C GLU A 92 3.44 8.21 -5.70
N VAL A 93 3.14 9.50 -5.48
CA VAL A 93 1.77 9.94 -5.16
C VAL A 93 0.78 9.51 -6.23
N GLU A 94 1.13 9.61 -7.51
CA GLU A 94 0.30 9.13 -8.61
C GLU A 94 0.03 7.63 -8.53
N ARG A 95 1.05 6.82 -8.25
CA ARG A 95 0.87 5.37 -8.03
C ARG A 95 0.00 5.08 -6.82
N TRP A 96 0.19 5.79 -5.71
CA TRP A 96 -0.64 5.66 -4.50
C TRP A 96 -2.10 6.08 -4.73
N PHE A 97 -2.37 7.04 -5.62
CA PHE A 97 -3.74 7.33 -6.07
C PHE A 97 -4.34 6.14 -6.82
N ALA A 98 -3.59 5.54 -7.74
CA ALA A 98 -4.06 4.36 -8.48
C ALA A 98 -4.36 3.19 -7.53
N TYR A 99 -3.49 2.90 -6.55
CA TYR A 99 -3.69 1.84 -5.56
C TYR A 99 -4.95 2.06 -4.72
N ARG A 100 -5.20 3.31 -4.32
CA ARG A 100 -6.39 3.69 -3.57
C ARG A 100 -7.67 3.53 -4.40
N ASP A 101 -7.66 4.06 -5.62
CA ASP A 101 -8.85 4.07 -6.48
C ASP A 101 -9.21 2.64 -6.93
N ASN A 102 -8.22 1.75 -7.04
CA ASN A 102 -8.43 0.32 -7.33
C ASN A 102 -9.12 -0.46 -6.19
N ARG A 103 -9.08 0.02 -4.93
CA ARG A 103 -9.77 -0.61 -3.78
C ARG A 103 -11.27 -0.79 -4.00
N ASN A 104 -11.89 0.08 -4.79
CA ASN A 104 -13.32 -0.01 -5.11
C ASN A 104 -13.62 -1.02 -6.22
N SER A 105 -12.65 -1.32 -7.09
CA SER A 105 -12.81 -2.22 -8.23
C SER A 105 -12.58 -3.69 -7.83
N THR A 106 -11.69 -3.93 -6.87
CA THR A 106 -11.38 -5.29 -6.36
C THR A 106 -12.54 -6.01 -5.68
N ALA A 107 -13.62 -5.29 -5.33
CA ALA A 107 -14.81 -5.87 -4.70
C ALA A 107 -15.86 -6.38 -5.71
N HIS A 108 -15.78 -6.02 -6.99
CA HIS A 108 -16.79 -6.36 -7.99
C HIS A 108 -16.27 -7.24 -9.15
N ASP A 109 -14.96 -7.27 -9.40
CA ASP A 109 -14.36 -8.07 -10.48
C ASP A 109 -13.95 -9.47 -10.02
N TYR A 110 -14.92 -10.39 -10.00
CA TYR A 110 -14.79 -11.79 -9.57
C TYR A 110 -14.32 -12.75 -10.69
N GLY A 111 -13.42 -12.32 -11.59
CA GLY A 111 -13.03 -13.11 -12.77
C GLY A 111 -11.66 -12.77 -13.36
N GLU A 112 -11.49 -12.99 -14.66
CA GLU A 112 -10.24 -12.82 -15.44
C GLU A 112 -9.67 -11.39 -15.37
N ALA A 113 -10.53 -10.39 -15.12
CA ALA A 113 -10.15 -9.00 -14.88
C ALA A 113 -9.26 -8.81 -13.63
N PHE A 114 -9.45 -9.61 -12.57
CA PHE A 114 -8.59 -9.60 -11.38
C PHE A 114 -7.15 -9.98 -11.74
N VAL A 115 -6.97 -10.95 -12.64
CA VAL A 115 -5.64 -11.48 -12.98
C VAL A 115 -4.82 -10.45 -13.73
N GLN A 116 -5.38 -9.77 -14.72
CA GLN A 116 -4.59 -8.90 -15.61
C GLN A 116 -4.28 -7.53 -14.99
N GLN A 117 -5.24 -6.90 -14.33
CA GLN A 117 -5.06 -5.54 -13.83
C GLN A 117 -4.66 -5.50 -12.35
N THR A 118 -5.25 -6.37 -11.53
CA THR A 118 -5.01 -6.31 -10.08
C THR A 118 -3.68 -6.96 -9.69
N LEU A 119 -3.24 -8.06 -10.32
CA LEU A 119 -1.96 -8.67 -9.95
C LEU A 119 -0.76 -7.76 -10.22
N HIS A 120 -0.70 -7.14 -11.40
CA HIS A 120 0.39 -6.20 -11.72
C HIS A 120 0.41 -5.01 -10.76
N LEU A 121 -0.76 -4.42 -10.51
CA LEU A 121 -0.92 -3.32 -9.55
C LEU A 121 -0.51 -3.73 -8.13
N LEU A 122 -0.81 -4.95 -7.70
CA LEU A 122 -0.43 -5.47 -6.40
C LEU A 122 1.08 -5.67 -6.27
N THR A 123 1.76 -6.16 -7.30
CA THR A 123 3.23 -6.30 -7.29
C THR A 123 3.90 -4.93 -7.12
N ASP A 124 3.45 -3.92 -7.87
CA ASP A 124 3.98 -2.55 -7.74
C ASP A 124 3.65 -1.93 -6.37
N PHE A 125 2.43 -2.14 -5.88
CA PHE A 125 2.02 -1.69 -4.56
C PHE A 125 2.90 -2.29 -3.46
N ILE A 126 3.15 -3.61 -3.48
CA ILE A 126 3.96 -4.28 -2.46
C ILE A 126 5.37 -3.69 -2.42
N ARG A 127 5.98 -3.48 -3.59
CA ARG A 127 7.30 -2.84 -3.70
C ARG A 127 7.27 -1.44 -3.08
N ASP A 128 6.34 -0.59 -3.50
CA ASP A 128 6.24 0.79 -3.02
C ASP A 128 5.92 0.84 -1.51
N ALA A 129 5.10 -0.09 -1.00
CA ALA A 129 4.75 -0.18 0.41
C ALA A 129 5.94 -0.61 1.29
N HIS A 130 6.80 -1.52 0.80
CA HIS A 130 8.06 -1.85 1.46
C HIS A 130 9.01 -0.66 1.48
N THR A 131 9.16 0.05 0.35
CA THR A 131 10.00 1.24 0.29
C THR A 131 9.50 2.32 1.26
N LEU A 132 8.19 2.56 1.30
CA LEU A 132 7.57 3.46 2.28
C LEU A 132 7.83 2.99 3.72
N ALA A 133 7.65 1.70 4.01
CA ALA A 133 7.90 1.15 5.34
C ALA A 133 9.34 1.40 5.80
N GLU A 134 10.30 1.24 4.90
CA GLU A 134 11.71 1.49 5.20
C GLU A 134 12.01 2.97 5.45
N ARG A 135 11.48 3.88 4.62
CA ARG A 135 11.61 5.34 4.84
C ARG A 135 10.99 5.77 6.15
N LEU A 136 9.81 5.25 6.50
CA LEU A 136 9.15 5.56 7.76
C LEU A 136 9.95 5.06 8.97
N ARG A 137 10.55 3.87 8.85
CA ARG A 137 11.36 3.25 9.91
C ARG A 137 12.64 4.04 10.17
N THR A 138 13.37 4.35 9.11
CA THR A 138 14.66 5.09 9.16
C THR A 138 14.47 6.57 9.42
N GLY A 139 13.31 7.11 9.07
CA GLY A 139 13.08 8.55 9.08
C GLY A 139 13.82 9.26 7.94
N SER A 140 14.20 8.54 6.87
CA SER A 140 14.73 9.15 5.66
C SER A 140 13.63 9.91 4.91
N LEU A 141 14.02 11.00 4.26
CA LEU A 141 13.23 11.73 3.27
C LEU A 141 13.93 11.59 1.93
N LEU A 142 13.20 11.81 0.84
CA LEU A 142 13.81 11.94 -0.47
C LEU A 142 14.72 13.17 -0.47
N GLU A 143 15.92 13.00 -1.01
CA GLU A 143 16.79 14.14 -1.28
C GLU A 143 16.11 14.99 -2.36
N GLU A 144 16.06 16.31 -2.16
CA GLU A 144 15.65 17.22 -3.23
C GLU A 144 16.71 17.06 -4.33
N GLU A 145 16.36 16.39 -5.43
CA GLU A 145 17.15 16.51 -6.66
C GLU A 145 17.06 17.98 -7.07
N GLU A 146 18.07 18.78 -6.70
CA GLU A 146 18.33 20.08 -7.32
C GLU A 146 18.41 19.83 -8.83
N SER A 147 17.41 20.32 -9.56
CA SER A 147 17.38 20.40 -11.03
C SER A 147 16.97 21.80 -11.44
#